data_AF-A0A157SHY3-F1
#
_entry.id   AF-A0A157SHY3-F1
#
_cell.length_a   1.000
_cell.length_b   1.000
_cell.length_c   1.000
_cell.angle_alpha   90.00
_cell.angle_beta   90.00
_cell.angle_gamma   90.00
#
_symmetry.space_group_name_H-M   'P 1'
#
loop_
_entity.id
_entity.type
_entity.pdbx_description
1 polymer ?
#
loop_
_entity_poly.entity_id
_entity_poly.type
_entity_poly.pdbx_seq_one_letter_code
_entity_poly.pdbx_strand_id
1 'polypeptide(L)'
;MVGFMMWDLEPHQRMPALHLLATGQFPWQGYAILVTCLLLLWFRAEVFGWLFCAPVYGRSALAGQDVALELDDAGLWAGNDQVNSRVSWSGVKRIIETPKLVLFVVSKREGVLLPRRAIASDTRYREMLALAHARLDAARADSASVAGRLA
;
A
#
# COMPACT_ATOMS: atom_id res chain seq x y z
N MET A 1 -11.57 23.69 24.81
CA MET A 1 -12.08 24.36 23.60
C MET A 1 -11.18 25.55 23.31
N VAL A 2 -10.02 25.33 22.66
CA VAL A 2 -8.91 26.31 22.54
C VAL A 2 -8.77 26.79 21.08
N GLY A 3 -9.90 26.97 20.38
CA GLY A 3 -9.90 27.01 18.91
C GLY A 3 -10.44 28.27 18.23
N PHE A 4 -11.02 29.23 18.95
CA PHE A 4 -11.83 30.27 18.29
C PHE A 4 -11.56 31.73 18.67
N MET A 5 -10.60 32.00 19.57
CA MET A 5 -10.37 33.37 20.05
C MET A 5 -9.32 34.17 19.25
N MET A 6 -8.85 33.63 18.11
CA MET A 6 -7.72 34.19 17.34
C MET A 6 -8.15 34.91 16.04
N TRP A 7 -9.46 35.07 15.79
CA TRP A 7 -9.98 35.57 14.50
C TRP A 7 -10.26 37.08 14.47
N ASP A 8 -10.20 37.79 15.60
CA ASP A 8 -10.57 39.22 15.72
C ASP A 8 -9.37 40.19 15.71
N LEU A 9 -8.22 39.74 15.20
CA LEU A 9 -6.99 40.54 15.10
C LEU A 9 -6.95 41.31 13.77
N GLU A 10 -6.64 42.61 13.82
CA GLU A 10 -6.46 43.47 12.65
C GLU A 10 -5.35 42.94 11.71
N PRO A 11 -5.37 43.19 10.38
CA PRO A 11 -4.45 42.58 9.41
C PRO A 11 -2.96 42.73 9.75
N HIS A 12 -2.56 43.82 10.40
CA HIS A 12 -1.19 44.06 10.84
C HIS A 12 -0.80 43.25 12.10
N GLN A 13 -1.79 42.80 12.89
CA GLN A 13 -1.62 41.92 14.05
C GLN A 13 -1.74 40.43 13.71
N ARG A 14 -2.05 40.08 12.46
CA ARG A 14 -2.15 38.68 12.00
C ARG A 14 -0.78 38.04 11.74
N MET A 15 0.31 38.82 11.74
CA MET A 15 1.65 38.34 11.41
C MET A 15 2.79 38.79 12.37
N PRO A 16 2.60 38.87 13.70
CA PRO A 16 3.71 39.22 14.60
C PRO A 16 4.83 38.20 14.52
N ALA A 17 4.52 36.92 14.31
CA ALA A 17 5.50 35.84 14.20
C ALA A 17 6.38 35.96 12.94
N LEU A 18 5.82 36.34 11.78
CA LEU A 18 6.58 36.54 10.54
C LEU A 18 7.48 37.78 10.62
N HIS A 19 6.99 38.85 11.24
CA HIS A 19 7.81 40.05 11.48
C HIS A 19 8.95 39.75 12.47
N LEU A 20 8.70 38.98 13.54
CA LEU A 20 9.72 38.57 14.52
C LEU A 20 10.77 37.61 13.93
N LEU A 21 10.36 36.73 13.01
CA LEU A 21 11.26 35.88 12.23
C LEU A 21 12.15 36.71 11.28
N ALA A 22 11.60 37.77 10.69
CA ALA A 22 12.35 38.66 9.79
C ALA A 22 13.31 39.61 10.53
N THR A 23 12.97 40.04 11.76
CA THR A 23 13.78 40.94 12.58
C THR A 23 14.84 40.25 13.44
N GLY A 24 14.93 38.91 13.39
CA GLY A 24 15.91 38.15 14.18
C GLY A 24 15.60 38.06 15.68
N GLN A 25 14.49 38.66 16.15
CA GLN A 25 14.10 38.67 17.57
C GLN A 25 13.32 37.42 18.00
N PHE A 26 13.07 36.49 17.08
CA PHE A 26 12.42 35.23 17.40
C PHE A 26 13.32 34.37 18.31
N PRO A 27 12.76 33.68 19.33
CA PRO A 27 13.55 32.82 20.20
C PRO A 27 14.22 31.71 19.39
N TRP A 28 15.47 31.38 19.73
CA TRP A 28 16.27 30.36 19.03
C TRP A 28 15.56 28.99 18.93
N GLN A 29 14.74 28.65 19.93
CA GLN A 29 13.90 27.45 19.97
C GLN A 29 12.91 27.41 18.79
N GLY A 30 12.37 28.57 18.42
CA GLY A 30 11.45 28.70 17.30
C GLY A 30 12.13 28.45 15.96
N TYR A 31 13.36 28.95 15.78
CA TYR A 31 14.18 28.61 14.61
C TYR A 31 14.53 27.12 14.57
N ALA A 32 14.90 26.53 15.70
CA ALA A 32 15.20 25.10 15.80
C ALA A 32 13.99 24.23 15.40
N ILE A 33 12.79 24.59 15.86
CA ILE A 33 11.54 23.91 15.47
C ILE A 33 11.27 24.07 13.98
N LEU A 34 11.42 25.29 13.42
CA LEU A 34 11.20 25.55 12.00
C LEU A 34 12.14 24.75 11.11
N VAL A 35 13.44 24.75 11.45
CA VAL A 35 14.46 23.98 10.73
C VAL A 35 14.17 22.49 10.84
N THR A 36 13.77 22.01 12.03
CA THR A 36 13.39 20.60 12.23
C THR A 36 12.17 20.22 11.39
N CYS A 37 11.13 21.05 11.36
CA CYS A 37 9.94 20.83 10.52
C CYS A 37 10.29 20.83 9.02
N LEU A 38 11.13 21.77 8.57
CA LEU A 38 11.60 21.82 7.19
C LEU A 38 12.43 20.59 6.83
N LEU A 39 13.32 20.13 7.72
CA LEU A 39 14.10 18.92 7.53
C LEU A 39 13.20 17.68 7.48
N LEU A 40 12.20 17.57 8.36
CA LEU A 40 11.24 16.46 8.33
C LEU A 40 10.39 16.45 7.06
N LEU A 41 10.01 17.62 6.55
CA LEU A 41 9.31 17.74 5.26
C LEU A 41 10.22 17.37 4.09
N TRP A 42 11.48 17.81 4.12
CA TRP A 42 12.46 17.55 3.08
C TRP A 42 12.82 16.07 3.00
N PHE A 43 13.15 15.46 4.15
CA PHE A 43 13.50 14.05 4.27
C PHE A 43 12.30 13.15 4.56
N ARG A 44 11.08 13.58 4.20
CA ARG A 44 9.88 12.80 4.49
C ARG A 44 9.99 11.36 3.98
N ALA A 45 10.50 11.16 2.77
CA ALA A 45 10.57 9.82 2.17
C ALA A 45 11.56 8.92 2.93
N GLU A 46 12.70 9.46 3.33
CA GLU A 46 13.75 8.78 4.07
C GLU A 46 13.35 8.52 5.52
N VAL A 47 12.73 9.49 6.20
CA VAL A 47 12.21 9.36 7.57
C VAL A 47 11.09 8.34 7.60
N PHE A 48 10.11 8.42 6.68
CA PHE A 48 9.05 7.42 6.60
C PHE A 48 9.60 6.03 6.22
N GLY A 49 10.56 6.00 5.29
CA GLY A 49 11.24 4.78 4.86
C GLY A 49 11.98 4.07 6.00
N TRP A 50 12.78 4.80 6.77
CA TRP A 50 13.56 4.25 7.89
C TRP A 50 12.72 3.93 9.12
N LEU A 51 11.85 4.85 9.56
CA LEU A 51 11.09 4.64 10.80
C LEU A 51 9.97 3.61 10.65
N PHE A 52 9.33 3.53 9.49
CA PHE A 52 8.14 2.69 9.32
C PHE A 52 8.36 1.55 8.32
N CYS A 53 8.92 1.81 7.15
CA CYS A 53 9.02 0.77 6.12
C CYS A 53 10.12 -0.26 6.42
N ALA A 54 11.31 0.17 6.86
CA ALA A 54 12.43 -0.74 7.16
C ALA A 54 12.12 -1.79 8.25
N PRO A 55 11.55 -1.42 9.43
CA PRO A 55 11.21 -2.42 10.45
C PRO A 55 10.05 -3.34 10.06
N VAL A 56 9.10 -2.87 9.23
CA VAL A 56 8.02 -3.70 8.69
C VAL A 56 8.54 -4.66 7.62
N TYR A 57 9.47 -4.19 6.78
CA TYR A 57 10.12 -5.01 5.77
C TYR A 57 10.99 -6.09 6.43
N GLY A 58 11.86 -5.74 7.39
CA GLY A 58 12.71 -6.71 8.09
C GLY A 58 11.95 -7.75 8.93
N ARG A 59 10.69 -7.49 9.29
CA ARG A 59 9.81 -8.46 9.97
C ARG A 59 9.00 -9.33 9.02
N SER A 60 9.02 -9.03 7.72
CA SER A 60 8.31 -9.82 6.73
C SER A 60 9.14 -11.06 6.42
N ALA A 61 8.60 -12.25 6.66
CA ALA A 61 9.31 -13.51 6.43
C ALA A 61 9.75 -13.73 4.97
N LEU A 62 9.17 -12.99 4.03
CA LEU A 62 9.49 -13.00 2.60
C LEU A 62 10.50 -11.92 2.18
N ALA A 63 11.01 -11.11 3.12
CA ALA A 63 11.91 -10.01 2.79
C ALA A 63 13.26 -10.52 2.29
N GLY A 64 13.64 -10.09 1.07
CA GLY A 64 14.87 -10.51 0.41
C GLY A 64 14.90 -11.97 -0.07
N GLN A 65 13.78 -12.69 0.01
CA GLN A 65 13.69 -14.06 -0.48
C GLN A 65 13.03 -14.11 -1.85
N ASP A 66 13.50 -15.03 -2.70
CA ASP A 66 12.84 -15.33 -3.96
C ASP A 66 11.51 -16.02 -3.66
N VAL A 67 10.42 -15.43 -4.16
CA VAL A 67 9.07 -15.94 -4.00
C VAL A 67 8.60 -16.42 -5.36
N ALA A 68 8.32 -17.72 -5.45
CA ALA A 68 7.68 -18.29 -6.61
C ALA A 68 6.16 -18.09 -6.48
N LEU A 69 5.54 -17.66 -7.58
CA LEU A 69 4.10 -17.57 -7.70
C LEU A 69 3.65 -18.55 -8.76
N GLU A 70 2.83 -19.51 -8.34
CA GLU A 70 2.23 -20.50 -9.20
C GLU A 70 0.71 -20.32 -9.21
N LEU A 71 0.14 -20.30 -10.42
CA LEU A 71 -1.29 -20.28 -10.62
C LEU A 71 -1.66 -21.66 -11.15
N ASP A 72 -2.41 -22.41 -10.36
CA ASP A 72 -2.86 -23.75 -10.71
C ASP A 72 -4.38 -23.85 -10.59
N ASP A 73 -4.94 -24.98 -11.01
CA ASP A 73 -6.37 -25.27 -11.02
C ASP A 73 -6.99 -25.18 -9.62
N ALA A 74 -6.21 -25.51 -8.58
CA ALA A 74 -6.64 -25.43 -7.19
C ALA A 74 -6.65 -24.00 -6.61
N GLY A 75 -5.83 -23.09 -7.15
CA GLY A 75 -5.68 -21.74 -6.59
C GLY A 75 -4.36 -21.06 -6.94
N LEU A 76 -4.11 -19.95 -6.24
CA LEU A 76 -2.81 -19.27 -6.24
C LEU A 76 -1.95 -19.83 -5.12
N TRP A 77 -0.72 -20.20 -5.45
CA TRP A 77 0.31 -20.49 -4.48
C TRP A 77 1.41 -19.43 -4.59
N ALA A 78 1.70 -18.77 -3.47
CA ALA A 78 2.76 -17.78 -3.36
C ALA A 78 3.66 -18.20 -2.21
N GLY A 79 4.91 -18.53 -2.51
CA GLY A 79 5.80 -18.99 -1.46
C GLY A 79 7.20 -19.40 -1.90
N ASN A 80 7.91 -19.92 -0.92
CA ASN A 80 9.20 -20.60 -1.03
C ASN A 80 9.27 -21.70 0.04
N ASP A 81 10.43 -22.34 0.17
CA ASP A 81 10.62 -23.46 1.11
C ASP A 81 10.33 -23.12 2.58
N GLN A 82 10.32 -21.84 2.95
CA GLN A 82 10.12 -21.36 4.32
C GLN A 82 8.74 -20.76 4.58
N VAL A 83 8.08 -20.22 3.55
CA VAL A 83 6.81 -19.51 3.67
C VAL A 83 5.90 -19.93 2.53
N ASN A 84 4.79 -20.58 2.86
CA ASN A 84 3.81 -21.06 1.90
C ASN A 84 2.45 -20.40 2.15
N SER A 85 1.97 -19.63 1.18
CA SER A 85 0.59 -19.16 1.15
C SER A 85 -0.15 -19.80 -0.02
N ARG A 86 -1.25 -20.48 0.27
CA ARG A 86 -2.14 -21.05 -0.73
C ARG A 86 -3.51 -20.41 -0.59
N VAL A 87 -3.97 -19.80 -1.67
CA VAL A 87 -5.26 -19.11 -1.76
C VAL A 87 -6.10 -19.80 -2.81
N SER A 88 -7.23 -20.37 -2.42
CA SER A 88 -8.19 -20.95 -3.38
C SER A 88 -8.82 -19.86 -4.25
N TRP A 89 -9.25 -20.22 -5.45
CA TRP A 89 -9.97 -19.30 -6.33
C TRP A 89 -11.25 -18.72 -5.70
N SER A 90 -11.93 -19.49 -4.83
CA SER A 90 -13.06 -19.01 -4.03
C SER A 90 -12.71 -17.91 -3.02
N GLY A 91 -11.44 -17.85 -2.58
CA GLY A 91 -10.93 -16.80 -1.70
C GLY A 91 -10.60 -15.50 -2.44
N VAL A 92 -10.43 -15.55 -3.76
CA VAL A 92 -10.12 -14.37 -4.57
C VAL A 92 -11.41 -13.58 -4.83
N LYS A 93 -11.45 -12.33 -4.38
CA LYS A 93 -12.62 -11.45 -4.55
C LYS A 93 -12.61 -10.73 -5.88
N ARG A 94 -11.43 -10.24 -6.28
CA ARG A 94 -11.24 -9.46 -7.52
C ARG A 94 -9.79 -9.51 -7.98
N ILE A 95 -9.63 -9.32 -9.29
CA ILE A 95 -8.33 -9.12 -9.95
C ILE A 95 -8.29 -7.66 -10.39
N ILE A 96 -7.23 -6.94 -10.00
CA ILE A 96 -6.99 -5.56 -10.44
C ILE A 96 -5.77 -5.56 -11.33
N GLU A 97 -5.96 -5.10 -12.56
CA GLU A 97 -4.90 -4.98 -13.55
C GLU A 97 -4.43 -3.54 -13.63
N THR A 98 -3.12 -3.36 -13.64
CA THR A 98 -2.45 -2.08 -13.86
C THR A 98 -1.32 -2.32 -14.85
N PRO A 99 -0.90 -1.34 -15.68
CA PRO A 99 0.17 -1.54 -16.65
C PRO A 99 1.48 -2.12 -16.08
N LYS A 100 1.72 -1.94 -14.77
CA LYS A 100 2.93 -2.37 -14.08
C LYS A 100 2.76 -3.62 -13.22
N LEU A 101 1.53 -4.01 -12.86
CA LEU A 101 1.28 -5.07 -11.88
C LEU A 101 -0.14 -5.63 -12.00
N VAL A 102 -0.30 -6.86 -11.54
CA VAL A 102 -1.60 -7.51 -11.31
C VAL A 102 -1.74 -7.75 -9.82
N LEU A 103 -2.90 -7.43 -9.27
CA LEU A 103 -3.23 -7.63 -7.86
C LEU A 103 -4.43 -8.55 -7.72
N PHE A 104 -4.21 -9.71 -7.09
CA PHE A 104 -5.24 -10.64 -6.68
C PHE A 104 -5.68 -10.29 -5.26
N VAL A 105 -6.88 -9.74 -5.11
CA VAL A 105 -7.39 -9.31 -3.82
C VAL A 105 -8.13 -10.46 -3.15
N VAL A 106 -7.62 -10.92 -2.02
CA VAL A 106 -8.19 -12.02 -1.24
C VAL A 106 -9.08 -11.46 -0.12
N SER A 107 -8.57 -10.48 0.62
CA SER A 107 -9.29 -9.81 1.71
C SER A 107 -9.02 -8.31 1.73
N LYS A 108 -9.60 -7.58 2.70
CA LYS A 108 -9.30 -6.15 2.89
C LYS A 108 -7.85 -5.90 3.32
N ARG A 109 -7.17 -6.92 3.86
CA ARG A 109 -5.82 -6.83 4.43
C ARG A 109 -4.79 -7.73 3.73
N GLU A 110 -5.23 -8.50 2.74
CA GLU A 110 -4.39 -9.52 2.10
C GLU A 110 -4.66 -9.55 0.60
N GLY A 111 -3.57 -9.54 -0.16
CA GLY A 111 -3.59 -9.66 -1.60
C GLY A 111 -2.25 -10.12 -2.12
N VAL A 112 -2.28 -10.81 -3.25
CA VAL A 112 -1.09 -11.29 -3.94
C VAL A 112 -0.80 -10.35 -5.09
N LEU A 113 0.40 -9.76 -5.09
CA LEU A 113 0.83 -8.80 -6.09
C LEU A 113 1.86 -9.44 -7.01
N LEU A 114 1.60 -9.41 -8.30
CA LEU A 114 2.49 -9.90 -9.34
C LEU A 114 2.96 -8.74 -10.23
N PRO A 115 4.24 -8.33 -10.14
CA PRO A 115 4.80 -7.31 -11.01
C PRO A 115 4.84 -7.77 -12.47
N ARG A 116 4.49 -6.90 -13.43
CA ARG A 116 4.57 -7.21 -14.87
C ARG A 116 5.97 -7.66 -15.29
N ARG A 117 7.02 -7.09 -14.67
CA ARG A 117 8.43 -7.43 -14.90
C ARG A 117 8.80 -8.88 -14.54
N ALA A 118 8.01 -9.55 -13.69
CA ALA A 118 8.26 -10.94 -13.33
C ALA A 118 7.86 -11.91 -14.45
N ILE A 119 7.10 -11.44 -15.45
CA ILE A 119 6.60 -12.26 -16.55
C ILE A 119 7.38 -11.94 -17.82
N ALA A 120 8.12 -12.93 -18.32
CA ALA A 120 9.06 -12.76 -19.42
C ALA A 120 8.43 -12.33 -20.76
N SER A 121 7.13 -12.56 -20.99
CA SER A 121 6.47 -12.30 -22.28
C SER A 121 5.06 -11.72 -22.13
N ASP A 122 4.67 -10.81 -23.03
CA ASP A 122 3.30 -10.27 -23.12
C ASP A 122 2.26 -11.35 -23.44
N THR A 123 2.65 -12.40 -24.17
CA THR A 123 1.74 -13.50 -24.51
C THR A 123 1.42 -14.30 -23.26
N ARG A 124 2.45 -14.69 -22.48
CA ARG A 124 2.27 -15.37 -21.19
C ARG A 124 1.47 -14.53 -20.19
N TYR A 125 1.68 -13.21 -20.20
CA TYR A 125 0.90 -12.30 -19.36
C TYR A 125 -0.60 -12.38 -19.66
N ARG A 126 -0.96 -12.33 -20.95
CA ARG A 126 -2.37 -12.42 -21.38
C ARG A 126 -2.97 -13.80 -21.12
N GLU A 127 -2.22 -14.87 -21.37
CA GLU A 127 -2.65 -16.25 -21.09
C GLU A 127 -2.93 -16.46 -19.59
N MET A 128 -2.02 -15.99 -18.74
CA MET A 128 -2.18 -16.05 -17.29
C MET A 128 -3.40 -15.25 -16.83
N LEU A 129 -3.62 -14.05 -17.36
CA LEU A 129 -4.81 -13.25 -17.03
C LEU A 129 -6.10 -13.92 -17.48
N ALA A 130 -6.13 -14.45 -18.71
CA ALA A 130 -7.29 -15.16 -19.23
C ALA A 130 -7.64 -16.38 -18.36
N LEU A 131 -6.63 -17.15 -17.97
CA LEU A 131 -6.80 -18.27 -17.04
C LEU A 131 -7.35 -17.80 -15.70
N ALA A 132 -6.77 -16.75 -15.11
CA ALA A 132 -7.17 -16.27 -13.81
C ALA A 132 -8.62 -15.75 -13.78
N HIS A 133 -9.04 -15.01 -14.82
CA HIS A 133 -10.43 -14.56 -14.95
C HIS A 133 -11.39 -15.74 -15.11
N ALA A 134 -11.07 -16.70 -15.99
CA ALA A 134 -11.91 -17.87 -16.21
C ALA A 134 -12.13 -18.67 -14.91
N ARG A 135 -11.08 -18.83 -14.10
CA ARG A 135 -11.15 -19.54 -12.80
C ARG A 135 -11.92 -18.75 -11.75
N LEU A 136 -11.77 -17.43 -11.70
CA LEU A 136 -12.54 -16.58 -10.80
C LEU A 136 -14.05 -16.64 -11.11
N ASP A 137 -14.40 -16.58 -12.39
CA ASP A 137 -15.80 -16.64 -12.83
C ASP A 137 -16.41 -18.02 -12.55
N ALA A 138 -15.66 -19.11 -12.78
CA ALA A 138 -16.08 -20.46 -12.40
C ALA A 138 -16.33 -20.57 -10.88
N ALA A 139 -15.39 -20.08 -10.04
CA ALA A 139 -15.55 -20.13 -8.58
C ALA A 139 -16.77 -19.33 -8.08
N ARG A 140 -17.09 -18.22 -8.75
CA ARG A 140 -18.29 -17.42 -8.46
C ARG A 140 -19.57 -18.15 -8.85
N ALA A 141 -19.60 -18.79 -10.02
CA ALA A 141 -20.73 -19.59 -10.47
C ALA A 141 -21.01 -20.75 -9.51
N ASP A 142 -19.96 -21.45 -9.06
CA ASP A 142 -20.07 -22.52 -8.07
C ASP A 142 -20.65 -22.02 -6.75
N SER A 143 -20.14 -20.89 -6.24
CA SER A 143 -20.61 -20.28 -4.99
C SER A 143 -22.09 -19.88 -5.07
N ALA A 144 -22.54 -19.35 -6.21
CA ALA A 144 -23.94 -18.99 -6.45
C ALA A 144 -24.85 -20.24 -6.49
N SER A 145 -24.38 -21.33 -7.11
CA SER A 145 -25.12 -22.60 -7.18
C SER A 145 -25.31 -23.28 -5.82
N VAL A 146 -24.36 -23.08 -4.90
CA VAL A 146 -24.43 -23.61 -3.52
C VAL A 146 -25.39 -22.77 -2.70
N ALA A 147 -25.34 -21.44 -2.82
CA ALA A 147 -26.27 -20.55 -2.13
C ALA A 147 -27.74 -20.80 -2.54
N GLY A 148 -27.99 -21.06 -3.84
CA GLY A 148 -29.33 -21.38 -4.34
C GLY A 148 -29.86 -22.76 -3.95
N ARG A 149 -29.01 -23.67 -3.46
CA ARG A 149 -29.42 -25.00 -2.97
C ARG A 149 -29.77 -25.03 -1.47
N LEU A 150 -29.46 -23.96 -0.74
CA LEU A 150 -29.71 -23.83 0.69
C LEU A 150 -30.87 -22.87 1.02
N ALA A 151 -31.50 -22.29 0.01
CA ALA A 151 -32.70 -21.45 0.10
C ALA A 151 -33.95 -22.25 -0.28
#